data_AF-A0A6A0RDB6-F1
#
_entry.id   AF-A0A6A0RDB6-F1
#
_cell.length_a   1.000
_cell.length_b   1.000
_cell.length_c   1.000
_cell.angle_alpha   90.00
_cell.angle_beta   90.00
_cell.angle_gamma   90.00
#
_symmetry.space_group_name_H-M   'P 1'
#
loop_
_entity.id
_entity.type
_entity.pdbx_description
1 polymer ?
#
loop_
_entity_poly.entity_id
_entity_poly.type
_entity_poly.pdbx_seq_one_letter_code
_entity_poly.pdbx_strand_id
1 'polypeptide(L)' 'MFQILFHRKKCIGCNACVEAAPERWRVSKKDGRCNLIDGKEKKGIYKVMLSFDEYEQNLEAANNCPVKVIQLTEL' A
#
# COMPACT_ATOMS: atom_id res chain seq x y z
N MET A 1 -12.51 1.87 -11.78
CA MET A 1 -12.41 1.80 -10.30
C MET A 1 -11.02 1.27 -9.95
N PHE A 2 -10.31 1.77 -8.94
CA PHE A 2 -8.90 1.39 -8.75
C PHE A 2 -8.72 0.34 -7.65
N GLN A 3 -7.67 -0.49 -7.79
CA GLN A 3 -7.30 -1.50 -6.80
C GLN A 3 -5.81 -1.37 -6.45
N ILE A 4 -5.48 -1.44 -5.15
CA ILE A 4 -4.11 -1.66 -4.68
C ILE A 4 -3.82 -3.16 -4.61
N LEU A 5 -2.64 -3.55 -5.05
CA LEU A 5 -2.00 -4.83 -4.75
C LEU A 5 -0.72 -4.57 -3.95
N PHE A 6 -0.58 -5.21 -2.80
CA PHE A 6 0.56 -5.00 -1.91
C PHE A 6 1.25 -6.31 -1.52
N HIS A 7 2.52 -6.44 -1.91
CA HIS A 7 3.39 -7.57 -1.61
C HIS A 7 4.14 -7.36 -0.28
N ARG A 8 3.40 -7.33 0.84
CA ARG A 8 3.92 -7.05 2.19
C ARG A 8 5.17 -7.85 2.58
N LYS A 9 5.29 -9.11 2.12
CA LYS A 9 6.44 -9.97 2.44
C LYS A 9 7.79 -9.37 1.98
N LYS A 10 7.78 -8.51 0.96
CA LYS A 10 8.97 -7.83 0.42
C LYS A 10 9.14 -6.39 0.95
N CYS A 11 8.20 -5.90 1.76
CA CYS A 11 8.28 -4.56 2.35
C CYS A 11 9.45 -4.49 3.34
N ILE A 12 10.19 -3.37 3.28
CA ILE A 12 11.34 -3.09 4.14
C ILE A 12 11.07 -2.01 5.20
N GLY A 13 9.84 -1.50 5.30
CA GLY A 13 9.48 -0.55 6.36
C GLY A 13 9.97 0.88 6.17
N CYS A 14 10.22 1.32 4.92
CA CYS A 14 10.78 2.65 4.64
C CYS A 14 9.86 3.85 4.96
N ASN A 15 8.62 3.61 5.42
CA ASN A 15 7.63 4.63 5.77
C ASN A 15 7.11 5.55 4.63
N ALA A 16 7.71 5.54 3.44
CA ALA A 16 7.35 6.44 2.35
C ALA A 16 5.86 6.41 1.94
N CYS A 17 5.22 5.24 1.96
CA CYS A 17 3.79 5.12 1.69
C CYS A 17 2.89 5.72 2.77
N VAL A 18 3.37 5.75 4.03
CA VAL A 18 2.64 6.35 5.16
C VAL A 18 2.65 7.86 5.08
N GLU A 19 3.77 8.46 4.65
CA GLU A 19 3.86 9.90 4.44
C GLU A 19 2.96 10.36 3.28
N ALA A 20 2.90 9.59 2.20
CA ALA A 20 2.09 9.93 1.02
C ALA A 20 0.58 9.70 1.21
N ALA A 21 0.20 8.60 1.89
CA ALA A 21 -1.20 8.20 2.05
C ALA A 21 -1.47 7.61 3.45
N PRO A 22 -1.44 8.43 4.51
CA PRO A 22 -1.56 7.94 5.90
C PRO A 22 -2.88 7.20 6.17
N GLU A 23 -3.96 7.53 5.45
CA GLU A 23 -5.25 6.86 5.59
C GLU A 23 -5.25 5.40 5.10
N ARG A 24 -4.28 5.02 4.25
CA ARG A 24 -4.15 3.66 3.73
C ARG A 24 -2.94 2.89 4.24
N TRP A 25 -1.95 3.58 4.81
CA TRP A 25 -0.69 2.94 5.20
C TRP A 25 -0.31 3.24 6.64
N ARG A 26 0.16 2.21 7.35
CA ARG A 26 0.76 2.33 8.69
C ARG A 26 1.97 1.45 8.83
N VAL A 27 3.00 1.89 9.55
CA VAL A 27 4.11 1.01 9.94
C VAL A 27 3.66 0.11 11.09
N SER A 28 3.87 -1.20 10.92
CA SER A 28 3.63 -2.20 11.95
C SER A 28 4.66 -2.07 13.05
N LYS A 29 4.21 -1.92 14.30
CA LYS A 29 5.08 -1.97 15.48
C LYS A 29 5.67 -3.38 15.75
N LYS A 30 5.11 -4.43 15.13
CA LYS A 30 5.52 -5.83 15.36
C LYS A 30 6.74 -6.23 14.56
N ASP A 31 6.81 -5.80 13.30
CA ASP A 31 7.84 -6.26 12.35
C ASP A 31 8.43 -5.13 11.48
N GLY A 32 8.08 -3.87 11.78
CA GLY A 32 8.59 -2.69 11.08
C GLY A 32 8.06 -2.54 9.64
N ARG A 33 7.26 -3.46 9.13
CA ARG A 33 6.76 -3.41 7.75
C ARG A 33 5.49 -2.60 7.66
N CYS A 34 5.23 -2.00 6.50
CA CYS A 34 3.99 -1.29 6.27
C CYS A 34 2.80 -2.28 6.16
N ASN A 35 1.65 -1.86 6.67
CA ASN A 35 0.36 -2.53 6.55
C ASN A 35 -0.54 -1.67 5.67
N LEU A 36 -1.33 -2.33 4.82
CA LEU A 36 -2.41 -1.72 4.06
C LEU A 36 -3.69 -1.75 4.90
N ILE A 37 -4.20 -0.59 5.30
CA ILE A 37 -5.46 -0.46 6.06
C ILE A 37 -6.61 -0.99 5.20
N ASP A 38 -7.52 -1.74 5.82
CA ASP A 38 -8.62 -2.48 5.18
C ASP A 38 -8.20 -3.48 4.09
N GLY A 39 -6.91 -3.71 3.93
CA GLY A 39 -6.35 -4.64 2.96
C GLY A 39 -6.74 -6.08 3.27
N LYS A 40 -7.45 -6.74 2.35
CA LYS A 40 -7.77 -8.16 2.44
C LYS A 40 -6.62 -8.98 1.88
N GLU A 41 -6.13 -9.92 2.68
CA GLU A 41 -5.03 -10.81 2.31
C GLU A 41 -5.56 -12.02 1.52
N LYS A 42 -4.90 -12.34 0.39
CA LYS A 42 -5.11 -13.57 -0.37
C LYS A 42 -3.79 -14.03 -0.99
N LYS A 43 -3.30 -15.21 -0.58
CA LYS A 43 -2.07 -15.85 -1.11
C LYS A 43 -0.82 -14.96 -1.00
N GLY A 44 -0.66 -14.25 0.10
CA GLY A 44 0.45 -13.35 0.42
C GLY A 44 0.36 -11.97 -0.24
N ILE A 45 -0.77 -11.63 -0.86
CA ILE A 45 -1.02 -10.33 -1.51
C ILE A 45 -2.18 -9.65 -0.79
N TYR A 46 -1.97 -8.43 -0.33
CA TYR A 46 -3.01 -7.60 0.28
C TYR A 46 -3.67 -6.76 -0.80
N LYS A 47 -5.00 -6.62 -0.74
CA LYS A 47 -5.78 -5.88 -1.73
C LYS A 47 -6.84 -4.99 -1.09
N VAL A 48 -7.04 -3.80 -1.65
CA VAL A 48 -8.16 -2.92 -1.30
C VAL A 48 -8.64 -2.18 -2.54
N MET A 49 -9.94 -1.90 -2.61
CA MET A 49 -10.52 -1.02 -3.61
C MET A 49 -10.37 0.43 -3.16
N LEU A 50 -10.08 1.32 -4.11
CA LEU A 50 -9.97 2.75 -3.88
C LEU A 50 -11.09 3.49 -4.62
N SER A 51 -11.55 4.56 -4.01
CA SER A 51 -12.29 5.61 -4.70
C SER A 51 -11.35 6.52 -5.49
N PHE A 52 -11.92 7.43 -6.30
CA PHE A 52 -11.14 8.37 -7.10
C PHE A 52 -10.35 9.37 -6.24
N ASP A 53 -10.89 9.79 -5.09
CA ASP A 53 -10.25 10.72 -4.17
C ASP A 53 -9.03 10.13 -3.44
N GLU A 54 -8.95 8.81 -3.31
CA GLU A 54 -7.79 8.11 -2.73
C GLU A 54 -6.69 7.82 -3.76
N TYR A 55 -6.98 7.90 -5.06
CA TYR A 55 -6.11 7.38 -6.12
C TYR A 55 -4.75 8.09 -6.17
N GLU A 56 -4.75 9.42 -6.24
CA GLU A 56 -3.51 10.21 -6.42
C GLU A 56 -2.51 9.99 -5.28
N GLN A 57 -2.98 10.03 -4.02
CA GLN A 57 -2.13 9.81 -2.85
C GLN A 57 -1.56 8.38 -2.82
N ASN A 58 -2.35 7.38 -3.23
CA ASN A 58 -1.87 6.00 -3.28
C ASN A 58 -0.95 5.73 -4.49
N LEU A 59 -1.14 6.45 -5.60
CA LEU A 59 -0.21 6.46 -6.72
C LEU A 59 1.16 7.02 -6.29
N GLU A 60 1.17 8.13 -5.55
CA GLU A 60 2.37 8.67 -4.94
C GLU A 60 3.02 7.68 -3.96
N ALA A 61 2.23 7.04 -3.09
CA ALA A 61 2.73 6.01 -2.19
C ALA A 61 3.43 4.85 -2.92
N ALA A 62 2.91 4.44 -4.08
CA ALA A 62 3.52 3.41 -4.91
C ALA A 62 4.83 3.89 -5.56
N ASN A 63 4.86 5.12 -6.07
CA ASN A 63 6.05 5.72 -6.68
C ASN A 63 7.19 5.93 -5.66
N ASN A 64 6.85 6.31 -4.43
CA ASN A 64 7.82 6.54 -3.37
C ASN A 64 8.38 5.25 -2.75
N CYS A 65 7.80 4.09 -3.06
CA CYS A 65 8.24 2.80 -2.52
C CYS A 65 9.54 2.31 -3.21
N PRO A 66 10.70 2.28 -2.52
CA PRO A 66 11.99 1.95 -3.14
C PRO A 66 12.10 0.51 -3.64
N VAL A 67 11.30 -0.41 -3.05
CA VAL A 67 11.29 -1.84 -3.39
C VAL A 67 10.09 -2.24 -4.27
N LYS A 68 9.32 -1.26 -4.77
CA LYS A 68 8.20 -1.45 -5.73
C LYS A 68 7.21 -2.56 -5.36
N VAL A 69 6.79 -2.62 -4.09
CA VAL A 69 5.88 -3.67 -3.58
C VAL A 69 4.40 -3.27 -3.60
N ILE A 70 4.09 -2.04 -4.01
CA ILE A 70 2.75 -1.49 -4.14
C ILE A 70 2.45 -1.32 -5.63
N GLN A 71 1.31 -1.80 -6.09
CA GLN A 71 0.84 -1.65 -7.47
C GLN A 71 -0.59 -1.13 -7.45
N LEU A 72 -0.91 -0.19 -8.35
CA LEU A 72 -2.28 0.22 -8.62
C LEU A 72 -2.73 -0.37 -9.95
N THR A 73 -3.97 -0.81 -10.01
CA THR A 73 -4.59 -1.35 -11.23
C THR A 73 -5.96 -0.70 -11.42
N GLU A 74 -6.24 -0.29 -12.64
CA GLU A 74 -7.56 0.16 -13.06
C GLU A 74 -8.43 -1.06 -13.42
N LEU A 75 -9.68 -1.05 -12.94
CA LEU A 75 -10.72 -2.04 -13.22
C LEU A 75 -11.90 -1.39 -13.95
#